data_AF-A0A3A8SX01-F1
#
_entry.id   AF-A0A3A8SX01-F1
#
_cell.length_a   1.000
_cell.length_b   1.000
_cell.length_c   1.000
_cell.angle_alpha   90.00
_cell.angle_beta   90.00
_cell.angle_gamma   90.00
#
_symmetry.space_group_name_H-M   'P 1'
#
loop_
_entity.id
_entity.type
_entity.pdbx_description
1 polymer ?
#
loop_
_entity_poly.entity_id
_entity_poly.type
_entity_poly.pdbx_seq_one_letter_code
_entity_poly.pdbx_strand_id
1 'polypeptide(L)'
;MTSRRYMLVAWMGLLALHPGCATTLGDVRLHADGTPMSEKCPEKSLEVMRYLQLYVGEAVWVQLDANQSRAEHITLHDGPIESVLDEDIGTLEAPMRLYGRVWTGGEQPVIRYYEAQFLKGKDRVPICAVARLGFGQLRKRPESKPGTAILNSPRAGVYIVDEFR
;
A
#
# COMPACT_ATOMS: atom_id res chain seq x y z
N MET A 1 30.11 66.22 33.37
CA MET A 1 30.58 65.07 32.57
C MET A 1 30.17 63.79 33.28
N THR A 2 29.11 63.13 32.82
CA THR A 2 28.90 61.68 33.00
C THR A 2 27.74 61.27 32.09
N SER A 3 28.08 60.41 31.14
CA SER A 3 27.29 60.02 29.98
C SER A 3 26.22 58.97 30.34
N ARG A 4 24.98 59.21 29.91
CA ARG A 4 23.84 58.30 30.00
C ARG A 4 24.08 57.12 29.06
N ARG A 5 24.28 55.92 29.61
CA ARG A 5 24.38 54.68 28.83
C ARG A 5 23.00 54.22 28.37
N TYR A 6 22.80 54.14 27.06
CA TYR A 6 21.63 53.56 26.40
C TYR A 6 21.67 52.03 26.54
N MET A 7 20.65 51.42 27.15
CA MET A 7 20.41 49.97 27.05
C MET A 7 19.67 49.71 25.73
N LEU A 8 20.35 49.06 24.79
CA LEU A 8 19.73 48.51 23.59
C LEU A 8 19.15 47.13 23.92
N VAL A 9 17.82 47.05 23.83
CA VAL A 9 17.02 45.83 23.90
C VAL A 9 17.23 45.05 22.59
N ALA A 10 17.84 43.86 22.67
CA ALA A 10 17.96 42.95 21.54
C ALA A 10 16.91 41.84 21.67
N TRP A 11 15.78 42.02 20.98
CA TRP A 11 14.71 41.04 20.84
C TRP A 11 15.02 40.19 19.59
N MET A 12 15.68 39.06 19.76
CA MET A 12 15.84 38.08 18.68
C MET A 12 14.65 37.11 18.70
N GLY A 13 13.81 37.21 17.65
CA GLY A 13 12.69 36.31 17.42
C GLY A 13 13.15 34.89 17.12
N LEU A 14 12.64 33.94 17.90
CA LEU A 14 12.76 32.51 17.64
C LEU A 14 11.84 32.12 16.48
N LEU A 15 12.43 31.88 15.30
CA LEU A 15 11.78 31.17 14.21
C LEU A 15 11.63 29.69 14.62
N ALA A 16 10.46 29.34 15.14
CA ALA A 16 10.07 27.95 15.33
C ALA A 16 9.79 27.32 13.97
N LEU A 17 10.78 26.63 13.39
CA LEU A 17 10.50 25.64 12.35
C LEU A 17 9.79 24.45 13.02
N HIS A 18 8.49 24.33 12.81
CA HIS A 18 7.76 23.12 13.12
C HIS A 18 8.11 22.07 12.05
N PRO A 19 8.78 20.96 12.38
CA PRO A 19 8.78 19.83 11.47
C PRO A 19 7.36 19.28 11.51
N GLY A 20 6.54 19.71 10.55
CA GLY A 20 5.29 19.04 10.26
C GLY A 20 5.63 17.61 9.89
N CYS A 21 5.50 16.70 10.85
CA CYS A 21 5.64 15.28 10.66
C CYS A 21 4.49 14.87 9.74
N ALA A 22 4.77 14.80 8.44
CA ALA A 22 3.89 14.10 7.51
C ALA A 22 3.82 12.67 8.04
N THR A 23 2.62 12.25 8.46
CA THR A 23 2.33 10.88 8.86
C THR A 23 2.72 9.95 7.72
N THR A 24 3.93 9.40 7.79
CA THR A 24 4.32 8.27 6.97
C THR A 24 3.39 7.14 7.37
N LEU A 25 2.65 6.61 6.41
CA LEU A 25 2.02 5.29 6.53
C LEU A 25 3.09 4.37 7.12
N GLY A 26 2.84 3.82 8.32
CA GLY A 26 3.85 3.24 9.19
C GLY A 26 4.86 2.38 8.44
N ASP A 27 6.15 2.60 8.71
CA ASP A 27 7.24 1.86 8.07
C ASP A 27 7.10 0.38 8.43
N VAL A 28 6.54 -0.40 7.50
CA VAL A 28 6.44 -1.86 7.61
C VAL A 28 7.86 -2.39 7.73
N ARG A 29 8.16 -3.08 8.83
CA ARG A 29 9.49 -3.68 9.03
C ARG A 29 9.74 -4.71 7.95
N LEU A 30 10.97 -4.78 7.46
CA LEU A 30 11.36 -5.71 6.40
C LEU A 30 12.31 -6.78 6.93
N HIS A 31 12.21 -7.97 6.36
CA HIS A 31 13.25 -8.99 6.44
C HIS A 31 14.50 -8.54 5.66
N ALA A 32 15.62 -9.24 5.88
CA ALA A 32 16.88 -8.96 5.19
C ALA A 32 16.79 -9.13 3.65
N ASP A 33 15.84 -9.93 3.17
CA ASP A 33 15.58 -10.14 1.74
C ASP A 33 14.66 -9.06 1.11
N GLY A 34 14.22 -8.07 1.90
CA GLY A 34 13.34 -6.98 1.47
C GLY A 34 11.85 -7.31 1.48
N THR A 35 11.45 -8.50 1.92
CA THR A 35 10.03 -8.84 2.10
C THR A 35 9.47 -8.22 3.39
N PRO A 36 8.19 -7.83 3.42
CA PRO A 36 7.59 -7.22 4.60
C PRO A 36 7.33 -8.25 5.70
N MET A 37 7.66 -7.91 6.94
CA MET A 37 7.34 -8.72 8.11
C MET A 37 5.83 -8.77 8.35
N SER A 38 5.39 -9.76 9.11
CA SER A 38 3.99 -9.91 9.46
C SER A 38 3.44 -8.72 10.25
N GLU A 39 2.19 -8.37 10.00
CA GLU A 39 1.50 -7.22 10.59
C GLU A 39 0.02 -7.57 10.82
N LYS A 40 -0.52 -7.20 11.99
CA LYS A 40 -1.94 -7.37 12.29
C LYS A 40 -2.76 -6.35 11.51
N CYS A 41 -3.91 -6.79 10.99
CA CYS A 41 -4.86 -5.86 10.42
C CYS A 41 -5.39 -4.89 11.48
N PRO A 42 -5.48 -3.59 11.15
CA PRO A 42 -6.09 -2.63 12.05
C PRO A 42 -7.51 -3.06 12.45
N GLU A 43 -7.88 -2.88 13.72
CA GLU A 43 -9.21 -3.23 14.22
C GLU A 43 -10.32 -2.58 13.38
N LYS A 44 -10.09 -1.35 12.90
CA LYS A 44 -11.04 -0.66 12.03
C LYS A 44 -11.22 -1.35 10.68
N SER A 45 -10.16 -1.88 10.08
CA SER A 45 -10.26 -2.66 8.84
C SER A 45 -11.09 -3.92 9.08
N LEU A 46 -10.83 -4.66 10.17
CA LEU A 46 -11.57 -5.87 10.52
C LEU A 46 -13.05 -5.60 10.78
N GLU A 47 -13.38 -4.47 11.42
CA GLU A 47 -14.75 -4.02 11.64
C GLU A 47 -15.45 -3.75 10.30
N VAL A 48 -14.84 -2.94 9.43
CA VAL A 48 -15.41 -2.56 8.12
C VAL A 48 -15.56 -3.78 7.21
N MET A 49 -14.56 -4.66 7.16
CA MET A 49 -14.61 -5.91 6.40
C MET A 49 -15.80 -6.77 6.81
N ARG A 50 -16.17 -6.82 8.09
CA ARG A 50 -17.35 -7.56 8.57
C ARG A 50 -18.66 -6.98 8.02
N TYR A 51 -18.80 -5.66 8.00
CA TYR A 51 -19.98 -5.00 7.44
C TYR A 51 -20.08 -5.16 5.93
N LEU A 52 -18.94 -5.19 5.24
CA LEU A 52 -18.83 -5.40 3.79
C LEU A 52 -18.84 -6.88 3.39
N GLN A 53 -19.02 -7.79 4.34
CA GLN A 53 -19.03 -9.24 4.11
C GLN A 53 -17.76 -9.75 3.40
N LEU A 54 -16.60 -9.17 3.73
CA LEU A 54 -15.29 -9.62 3.25
C LEU A 54 -14.73 -10.66 4.20
N TYR A 55 -14.86 -11.94 3.86
CA TYR A 55 -14.46 -13.05 4.73
C TYR A 55 -13.03 -13.49 4.45
N VAL A 56 -12.28 -13.79 5.53
CA VAL A 56 -10.89 -14.25 5.44
C VAL A 56 -10.80 -15.52 4.59
N GLY A 57 -9.88 -15.51 3.62
CA GLY A 57 -9.67 -16.61 2.69
C GLY A 57 -10.48 -16.52 1.41
N GLU A 58 -11.48 -15.64 1.32
CA GLU A 58 -12.11 -15.32 0.04
C GLU A 58 -11.09 -14.69 -0.92
N ALA A 59 -11.24 -15.02 -2.20
CA ALA A 59 -10.31 -14.59 -3.22
C ALA A 59 -11.01 -14.27 -4.53
N VAL A 60 -10.49 -13.26 -5.22
CA VAL A 60 -11.01 -12.76 -6.49
C VAL A 60 -9.86 -12.29 -7.38
N TRP A 61 -10.16 -12.13 -8.66
CA TRP A 61 -9.22 -11.62 -9.63
C TRP A 61 -9.05 -10.09 -9.54
N VAL A 62 -7.80 -9.64 -9.66
CA VAL A 62 -7.47 -8.22 -9.83
C VAL A 62 -6.50 -8.01 -10.98
N GLN A 63 -6.55 -6.83 -11.58
CA GLN A 63 -5.45 -6.26 -12.35
C GLN A 63 -4.46 -5.59 -11.41
N LEU A 64 -3.21 -6.06 -11.41
CA LEU A 64 -2.17 -5.65 -10.48
C LEU A 64 -1.83 -4.17 -10.58
N ASP A 65 -1.66 -3.63 -11.77
CA ASP A 65 -1.40 -2.20 -11.97
C ASP A 65 -2.43 -1.63 -12.95
N ALA A 66 -3.22 -0.67 -12.46
CA ALA A 66 -4.24 -0.01 -13.25
C ALA A 66 -3.67 0.64 -14.53
N ASN A 67 -2.39 1.05 -14.53
CA ASN A 67 -1.72 1.68 -15.66
C ASN A 67 -1.17 0.67 -16.67
N GLN A 68 -1.08 -0.62 -16.31
CA GLN A 68 -0.51 -1.68 -17.15
C GLN A 68 -1.51 -2.82 -17.45
N SER A 69 -2.81 -2.58 -17.25
CA SER A 69 -3.88 -3.60 -17.35
C SER A 69 -4.02 -4.33 -18.71
N ARG A 70 -3.48 -3.77 -19.80
CA ARG A 70 -3.50 -4.37 -21.15
C ARG A 70 -2.15 -4.93 -21.61
N ALA A 71 -1.14 -4.89 -20.74
CA ALA A 71 0.18 -5.37 -21.10
C ALA A 71 0.24 -6.90 -20.99
N GLU A 72 0.98 -7.53 -21.91
CA GLU A 72 1.26 -8.97 -21.84
C GLU A 72 2.16 -9.32 -20.64
N HIS A 73 3.07 -8.40 -20.31
CA HIS A 73 3.97 -8.46 -19.16
C HIS A 73 3.94 -7.13 -18.43
N ILE A 74 4.08 -7.15 -17.10
CA ILE A 74 4.12 -5.92 -16.30
C ILE A 74 5.42 -5.83 -15.51
N THR A 75 5.83 -4.60 -15.20
CA THR A 75 6.91 -4.35 -14.26
C THR A 75 6.34 -3.65 -13.03
N LEU A 76 6.45 -4.30 -11.88
CA LEU A 76 6.15 -3.69 -10.59
C LEU A 76 7.41 -3.06 -10.00
N HIS A 77 7.21 -1.99 -9.25
CA HIS A 77 8.25 -1.28 -8.52
C HIS A 77 7.93 -1.29 -7.02
N ASP A 78 8.96 -1.24 -6.17
CA ASP A 78 8.76 -1.02 -4.75
C ASP A 78 7.99 0.27 -4.48
N GLY A 79 7.02 0.21 -3.55
CA GLY A 79 6.25 1.38 -3.13
C GLY A 79 4.75 1.27 -3.46
N PRO A 80 4.04 2.40 -3.56
CA PRO A 80 2.60 2.41 -3.68
C PRO A 80 2.13 1.78 -5.00
N ILE A 81 0.99 1.08 -4.95
CA ILE A 81 0.33 0.52 -6.13
C ILE A 81 -1.16 0.80 -6.10
N GLU A 82 -1.72 0.94 -7.30
CA GLU A 82 -3.14 1.02 -7.53
C GLU A 82 -3.56 -0.11 -8.47
N SER A 83 -4.37 -1.02 -7.94
CA SER A 83 -4.91 -2.17 -8.67
C SER A 83 -6.38 -1.97 -8.99
N VAL A 84 -6.92 -2.79 -9.89
CA VAL A 84 -8.35 -2.80 -10.21
C VAL A 84 -8.93 -4.16 -9.85
N LEU A 85 -9.98 -4.16 -9.04
CA LEU A 85 -10.80 -5.33 -8.77
C LEU A 85 -11.61 -5.68 -10.03
N ASP A 86 -11.50 -6.92 -10.52
CA ASP A 86 -12.20 -7.38 -11.73
C ASP A 86 -13.52 -8.10 -11.42
N GLU A 87 -13.71 -8.57 -10.19
CA GLU A 87 -14.83 -9.41 -9.76
C GLU A 87 -15.36 -8.93 -8.42
N ASP A 88 -16.65 -9.11 -8.20
CA ASP A 88 -17.30 -8.74 -6.94
C ASP A 88 -16.78 -9.59 -5.78
N ILE A 89 -16.61 -8.97 -4.61
CA ILE A 89 -16.24 -9.68 -3.37
C ILE A 89 -17.01 -9.11 -2.17
N GLY A 90 -17.70 -9.98 -1.43
CA GLY A 90 -18.65 -9.54 -0.42
C GLY A 90 -19.69 -8.58 -1.02
N THR A 91 -19.78 -7.37 -0.47
CA THR A 91 -20.64 -6.29 -1.00
C THR A 91 -19.89 -5.29 -1.88
N LEU A 92 -18.64 -5.57 -2.23
CA LEU A 92 -17.82 -4.71 -3.10
C LEU A 92 -18.04 -5.10 -4.56
N GLU A 93 -18.74 -4.24 -5.30
CA GLU A 93 -19.03 -4.42 -6.74
C GLU A 93 -17.89 -3.91 -7.61
N ALA A 94 -17.37 -4.76 -8.50
CA ALA A 94 -16.36 -4.41 -9.48
C ALA A 94 -16.93 -3.48 -10.60
N PRO A 95 -16.11 -2.61 -11.20
CA PRO A 95 -14.70 -2.41 -10.89
C PRO A 95 -14.50 -1.44 -9.73
N MET A 96 -13.46 -1.69 -8.93
CA MET A 96 -13.02 -0.83 -7.82
C MET A 96 -11.50 -0.63 -7.85
N ARG A 97 -11.02 0.49 -7.30
CA ARG A 97 -9.58 0.70 -7.08
C ARG A 97 -9.17 0.09 -5.76
N LEU A 98 -8.07 -0.65 -5.76
CA LEU A 98 -7.41 -1.13 -4.54
C LEU A 98 -6.10 -0.36 -4.36
N TYR A 99 -5.90 0.21 -3.18
CA TYR A 99 -4.69 0.95 -2.84
C TYR A 99 -3.83 0.11 -1.90
N GLY A 100 -2.56 -0.02 -2.27
CA GLY A 100 -1.65 -0.90 -1.58
C GLY A 100 -0.20 -0.48 -1.69
N ARG A 101 0.67 -1.40 -1.30
CA ARG A 101 2.12 -1.30 -1.44
C ARG A 101 2.69 -2.62 -1.93
N VAL A 102 3.71 -2.49 -2.78
CA VAL A 102 4.52 -3.57 -3.32
C VAL A 102 5.88 -3.59 -2.64
N TRP A 103 6.33 -4.79 -2.34
CA TRP A 103 7.72 -5.11 -2.02
C TRP A 103 8.19 -6.17 -3.01
N THR A 104 9.25 -5.88 -3.75
CA THR A 104 9.80 -6.71 -4.83
C THR A 104 11.00 -7.54 -4.36
N GLY A 105 11.38 -7.44 -3.08
CA GLY A 105 12.33 -8.32 -2.41
C GLY A 105 11.93 -9.80 -2.44
N GLY A 106 12.79 -10.68 -1.93
CA GLY A 106 12.55 -12.14 -1.92
C GLY A 106 12.48 -12.77 -3.32
N GLU A 107 11.82 -13.91 -3.46
CA GLU A 107 11.66 -14.62 -4.75
C GLU A 107 10.43 -14.16 -5.56
N GLN A 108 9.43 -13.60 -4.88
CA GLN A 108 8.17 -13.13 -5.43
C GLN A 108 7.82 -11.77 -4.80
N PRO A 109 7.18 -10.84 -5.53
CA PRO A 109 6.73 -9.61 -4.92
C PRO A 109 5.61 -9.91 -3.94
N VAL A 110 5.61 -9.20 -2.82
CA VAL A 110 4.50 -9.17 -1.86
C VAL A 110 3.72 -7.90 -2.11
N ILE A 111 2.39 -8.02 -2.21
CA ILE A 111 1.50 -6.87 -2.40
C ILE A 111 0.44 -6.92 -1.31
N ARG A 112 0.38 -5.85 -0.51
CA ARG A 112 -0.63 -5.66 0.54
C ARG A 112 -1.54 -4.51 0.14
N TYR A 113 -2.84 -4.74 0.19
CA TYR A 113 -3.88 -3.74 -0.03
C TYR A 113 -4.49 -3.35 1.30
N TYR A 114 -4.63 -2.04 1.49
CA TYR A 114 -5.08 -1.43 2.74
C TYR A 114 -6.41 -0.69 2.57
N GLU A 115 -6.75 -0.29 1.35
CA GLU A 115 -7.98 0.44 1.07
C GLU A 115 -8.60 -0.01 -0.26
N ALA A 116 -9.93 0.02 -0.33
CA ALA A 116 -10.69 -0.09 -1.56
C ALA A 116 -11.50 1.20 -1.80
N GLN A 117 -11.67 1.60 -3.06
CA GLN A 117 -12.44 2.78 -3.44
C GLN A 117 -13.39 2.45 -4.58
N PHE A 118 -14.65 2.84 -4.41
CA PHE A 118 -15.65 2.77 -5.45
C PHE A 118 -15.31 3.75 -6.57
N LEU A 119 -15.41 3.32 -7.83
CA LEU A 119 -15.21 4.23 -8.97
C LEU A 119 -16.25 5.36 -9.01
N LYS A 120 -17.44 5.10 -8.48
CA LYS A 120 -18.48 6.09 -8.25
C LYS A 120 -18.39 6.56 -6.80
N GLY A 121 -17.60 7.60 -6.55
CA GLY A 121 -17.45 8.18 -5.22
C GLY A 121 -16.01 8.59 -4.94
N LYS A 122 -15.78 9.17 -3.77
CA LYS A 122 -14.44 9.48 -3.27
C LYS A 122 -14.05 8.67 -2.04
N ASP A 123 -15.01 7.97 -1.44
CA ASP A 123 -14.80 7.32 -0.16
C ASP A 123 -13.96 6.06 -0.32
N ARG A 124 -12.93 5.97 0.52
CA ARG A 124 -12.09 4.80 0.66
C ARG A 124 -12.53 4.03 1.88
N VAL A 125 -12.65 2.72 1.75
CA VAL A 125 -12.94 1.81 2.85
C VAL A 125 -11.68 1.03 3.21
N PRO A 126 -11.31 0.97 4.51
CA PRO A 126 -10.14 0.21 4.93
C PRO A 126 -10.41 -1.28 4.81
N ILE A 127 -9.45 -2.00 4.22
CA ILE A 127 -9.49 -3.45 4.03
C ILE A 127 -8.14 -4.05 4.40
N CYS A 128 -8.08 -5.37 4.41
CA CYS A 128 -6.85 -6.12 4.44
C CYS A 128 -6.90 -7.22 3.38
N ALA A 129 -6.07 -7.08 2.35
CA ALA A 129 -5.96 -8.10 1.33
C ALA A 129 -4.52 -8.26 0.84
N VAL A 130 -4.18 -9.45 0.35
CA VAL A 130 -2.86 -9.73 -0.22
C VAL A 130 -2.97 -10.40 -1.58
N ALA A 131 -2.12 -9.98 -2.52
CA ALA A 131 -1.90 -10.78 -3.72
C ALA A 131 -1.06 -12.01 -3.35
N ARG A 132 -1.51 -13.21 -3.71
CA ARG A 132 -0.78 -14.46 -3.45
C ARG A 132 -0.49 -15.20 -4.75
N LEU A 133 0.49 -16.11 -4.72
CA LEU A 133 0.90 -16.98 -5.83
C LEU A 133 -0.15 -18.08 -6.15
N GLY A 134 -1.44 -17.82 -5.93
CA GLY A 134 -2.46 -18.60 -6.61
C GLY A 134 -2.25 -18.44 -8.12
N PHE A 135 -2.26 -19.55 -8.87
CA PHE A 135 -2.21 -19.55 -10.34
C PHE A 135 -0.88 -19.08 -10.98
N GLY A 136 0.23 -19.00 -10.23
CA GLY A 136 1.59 -18.83 -10.80
C GLY A 136 1.96 -17.42 -11.28
N GLN A 137 1.14 -16.41 -10.97
CA GLN A 137 1.23 -15.08 -11.61
C GLN A 137 2.20 -14.10 -10.97
N LEU A 138 2.69 -14.38 -9.75
CA LEU A 138 3.63 -13.51 -9.04
C LEU A 138 5.08 -13.99 -9.10
N ARG A 139 5.39 -15.03 -9.89
CA ARG A 139 6.77 -15.47 -10.03
C ARG A 139 7.56 -14.44 -10.83
N LYS A 140 8.63 -13.91 -10.24
CA LYS A 140 9.53 -12.97 -10.91
C LYS A 140 10.24 -13.66 -12.06
N ARG A 141 10.37 -12.94 -13.18
CA ARG A 141 11.28 -13.35 -14.24
C ARG A 141 12.75 -13.17 -13.80
N PRO A 142 13.69 -13.97 -14.33
CA PRO A 142 15.12 -13.87 -13.99
C PRO A 142 15.74 -12.50 -14.29
N GLU A 143 15.19 -11.73 -15.23
CA GLU A 143 15.71 -10.42 -15.61
C GLU A 143 15.30 -9.28 -14.64
N SER A 144 14.49 -9.60 -13.62
CA SER A 144 14.06 -8.62 -12.61
C SER A 144 15.25 -8.07 -11.84
N LYS A 145 15.41 -6.75 -11.82
CA LYS A 145 16.47 -6.06 -11.08
C LYS A 145 16.03 -5.77 -9.64
N PRO A 146 16.96 -5.51 -8.70
CA PRO A 146 16.60 -5.03 -7.37
C PRO A 146 15.64 -3.83 -7.42
N GLY A 147 14.60 -3.84 -6.59
CA GLY A 147 13.54 -2.83 -6.57
C GLY A 147 12.48 -2.98 -7.67
N THR A 148 12.54 -4.05 -8.46
CA THR A 148 11.59 -4.34 -9.55
C THR A 148 11.18 -5.82 -9.58
N ALA A 149 9.98 -6.08 -10.06
CA ALA A 149 9.50 -7.43 -10.36
C ALA A 149 8.84 -7.45 -11.75
N ILE A 150 9.44 -8.16 -12.70
CA ILE A 150 8.83 -8.37 -14.02
C ILE A 150 8.00 -9.64 -13.95
N LEU A 151 6.72 -9.53 -14.26
CA LEU A 151 5.73 -10.60 -14.18
C LEU A 151 5.15 -10.93 -15.56
N ASN A 152 4.84 -12.20 -15.79
CA ASN A 152 4.24 -12.70 -17.04
C ASN A 152 2.71 -12.55 -17.10
N SER A 153 2.10 -11.98 -16.06
CA SER A 153 0.67 -11.78 -15.98
C SER A 153 0.37 -10.43 -15.34
N PRO A 154 -0.50 -9.60 -15.95
CA PRO A 154 -0.99 -8.38 -15.32
C PRO A 154 -2.03 -8.67 -14.22
N ARG A 155 -2.52 -9.92 -14.12
CA ARG A 155 -3.56 -10.33 -13.16
C ARG A 155 -3.01 -11.25 -12.08
N ALA A 156 -3.57 -11.14 -10.88
CA ALA A 156 -3.32 -12.06 -9.78
C ALA A 156 -4.58 -12.28 -8.94
N GLY A 157 -4.61 -13.38 -8.18
CA GLY A 157 -5.61 -13.58 -7.13
C GLY A 157 -5.27 -12.75 -5.89
N VAL A 158 -6.24 -12.00 -5.39
CA VAL A 158 -6.17 -11.26 -4.12
C VAL A 158 -7.04 -11.93 -3.09
N TYR A 159 -6.49 -12.12 -1.89
CA TYR A 159 -7.12 -12.83 -0.79
C TYR A 159 -7.39 -11.87 0.37
N ILE A 160 -8.59 -11.93 0.93
CA ILE A 160 -8.92 -11.23 2.16
C ILE A 160 -8.21 -11.89 3.34
N VAL A 161 -7.60 -11.09 4.22
CA VAL A 161 -6.83 -11.56 5.38
C VAL A 161 -7.16 -10.80 6.66
N ASP A 162 -6.99 -11.45 7.80
CA ASP A 162 -7.04 -10.85 9.14
C ASP A 162 -5.65 -10.46 9.68
N GLU A 163 -4.60 -10.93 9.02
CA GLU A 163 -3.22 -10.50 9.22
C GLU A 163 -2.42 -10.63 7.93
N PHE A 164 -1.50 -9.68 7.74
CA PHE A 164 -0.48 -9.81 6.72
C PHE A 164 0.62 -10.72 7.26
N ARG A 165 0.79 -11.90 6.65
CA ARG A 165 1.82 -12.86 7.06
C ARG A 165 3.08 -12.68 6.25
#